data_AF-S2K480-F1
#
_entry.id   AF-S2K480-F1
#
_cell.length_a   1.000
_cell.length_b   1.000
_cell.length_c   1.000
_cell.angle_alpha   90.00
_cell.angle_beta   90.00
_cell.angle_gamma   90.00
#
_symmetry.space_group_name_H-M   'P 1'
#
loop_
_entity.id
_entity.type
_entity.pdbx_description
1 polymer ?
#
loop_
_entity_poly.entity_id
_entity_poly.type
_entity_poly.pdbx_seq_one_letter_code
_entity_poly.pdbx_strand_id
1 'polypeptide(L)'
;MPNMLQPLDCGCNKQAQKVDLYMNHWHEQVVIEHCPCRGLVESLLLMQMMPSSACTPRTGIHFGLLDYLHLLKMGSQVSNHAFADITNKSIAMTQLEARELRPLSKNILNRSYFLYRRLVTHADDVLNNAYGLKHTDCYCCDHAKERIAVSLDGNFQLKRRSNHHPTTFSANNYSSPAASTLSPPANLFHPSSLQNSLWGTKQEVEKFEKQDKADSNDNCMIQELEREFKAVSERNRTMYNRYDENGVFSMTCSRHGIPLRLYDIYRGEGRKYALASIEHVLNTRQYKQPLSIMYDIACLCQSRLEAAFPLLKSEDTLYAIPIFHAYAHNIHCQLQYNPRYIVGFGLTDGEGTERLWSYLNDDKKDHLLAGQ
;
A
#
# COMPACT_ATOMS: atom_id res chain seq x y z
N MET A 1 -17.27 -30.98 -8.95
CA MET A 1 -16.95 -29.99 -10.01
C MET A 1 -17.49 -30.50 -11.35
N PRO A 2 -18.48 -29.88 -11.98
CA PRO A 2 -18.93 -30.32 -13.30
C PRO A 2 -17.98 -29.78 -14.39
N ASN A 3 -17.27 -30.68 -15.09
CA ASN A 3 -16.72 -30.53 -16.45
C ASN A 3 -16.24 -29.14 -16.93
N MET A 4 -15.48 -28.38 -16.14
CA MET A 4 -14.99 -27.06 -16.60
C MET A 4 -13.75 -27.11 -17.51
N LEU A 5 -13.14 -28.28 -17.70
CA LEU A 5 -12.18 -28.48 -18.78
C LEU A 5 -12.63 -29.70 -19.57
N GLN A 6 -13.25 -29.49 -20.72
CA GLN A 6 -13.29 -30.55 -21.72
C GLN A 6 -11.84 -30.97 -22.01
N PRO A 7 -11.56 -32.28 -22.16
CA PRO A 7 -10.24 -32.75 -22.55
C PRO A 7 -9.78 -31.96 -23.78
N LEU A 8 -8.53 -31.49 -23.77
CA LEU A 8 -7.96 -30.89 -24.97
C LEU A 8 -8.04 -31.91 -26.10
N ASP A 9 -8.89 -31.62 -27.09
CA ASP A 9 -9.01 -32.40 -28.31
C ASP A 9 -7.90 -31.98 -29.30
N CYS A 10 -6.67 -32.09 -28.82
CA CYS A 10 -5.47 -31.83 -29.61
C CYS A 10 -4.70 -33.14 -29.77
N GLY A 11 -4.12 -33.37 -30.95
CA GLY A 11 -3.27 -34.54 -31.24
C GLY A 11 -1.88 -34.51 -30.57
N CYS A 12 -1.66 -33.63 -29.59
CA CYS A 12 -0.38 -33.49 -28.89
C CYS A 12 -0.20 -34.57 -27.83
N ASN A 13 1.06 -34.92 -27.55
CA ASN A 13 1.40 -35.75 -26.40
C ASN A 13 1.07 -35.03 -25.10
N LYS A 14 0.15 -35.61 -24.32
CA LYS A 14 -0.30 -35.08 -23.04
C LYS A 14 0.64 -35.52 -21.93
N GLN A 15 0.93 -34.62 -21.00
CA GLN A 15 1.60 -34.90 -19.75
C GLN A 15 0.58 -34.81 -18.63
N ALA A 16 0.68 -35.71 -17.64
CA ALA A 16 -0.20 -35.74 -16.49
C ALA A 16 0.58 -35.33 -15.23
N GLN A 17 0.09 -34.33 -14.50
CA GLN A 17 0.72 -33.85 -13.27
C GLN A 17 -0.27 -33.87 -12.11
N LYS A 18 0.19 -34.40 -10.96
CA LYS A 18 -0.56 -34.33 -9.70
C LYS A 18 -0.47 -32.93 -9.11
N VAL A 19 -1.60 -32.35 -8.74
CA VAL A 19 -1.72 -31.01 -8.17
C VAL A 19 -2.66 -31.03 -6.97
N ASP A 20 -2.23 -30.45 -5.86
CA ASP A 20 -3.07 -30.22 -4.67
C ASP A 20 -3.93 -28.96 -4.88
N LEU A 21 -5.26 -29.10 -4.84
CA LEU A 21 -6.21 -28.00 -5.02
C LEU A 21 -6.88 -27.66 -3.69
N TYR A 22 -6.78 -26.39 -3.28
CA TYR A 22 -7.38 -25.89 -2.04
C TYR A 22 -8.56 -24.96 -2.34
N MET A 23 -9.69 -25.26 -1.72
CA MET A 23 -10.95 -24.55 -1.82
C MET A 23 -11.55 -24.32 -0.43
N ASN A 24 -12.64 -23.56 -0.35
CA ASN A 24 -13.37 -23.38 0.91
C ASN A 24 -13.83 -24.75 1.45
N HIS A 25 -13.28 -25.14 2.60
CA HIS A 25 -13.60 -26.39 3.30
C HIS A 25 -13.32 -27.69 2.52
N TRP A 26 -12.57 -27.63 1.42
CA TRP A 26 -12.28 -28.77 0.55
C TRP A 26 -10.83 -28.74 0.06
N HIS A 27 -10.16 -29.90 0.13
CA HIS A 27 -8.84 -30.14 -0.46
C HIS A 27 -8.87 -31.48 -1.19
N GLU A 28 -8.35 -31.48 -2.41
CA GLU A 28 -8.24 -32.67 -3.24
C GLU A 28 -6.94 -32.66 -4.02
N GLN A 29 -6.34 -33.84 -4.20
CA GLN A 29 -5.24 -34.04 -5.13
C GLN A 29 -5.79 -34.58 -6.45
N VAL A 30 -5.66 -33.80 -7.52
CA VAL A 30 -6.13 -34.19 -8.85
C VAL A 30 -4.96 -34.40 -9.80
N VAL A 31 -5.19 -35.22 -10.82
CA VAL A 31 -4.27 -35.36 -11.96
C VAL A 31 -4.78 -34.48 -13.09
N ILE A 32 -3.99 -33.49 -13.49
CA ILE A 32 -4.33 -32.58 -14.60
C ILE A 32 -3.47 -32.95 -15.80
N GLU A 33 -4.12 -33.24 -16.91
CA GLU A 33 -3.47 -33.39 -18.21
C GLU A 33 -3.22 -32.03 -18.84
N HIS A 34 -2.01 -31.81 -19.36
CA HIS A 34 -1.63 -30.60 -20.06
C HIS A 34 -0.71 -30.91 -21.24
N CYS A 35 -0.60 -29.97 -22.18
CA CYS A 35 0.27 -30.10 -23.34
C CYS A 35 0.68 -28.70 -23.83
N PRO A 36 1.51 -28.58 -24.88
CA PRO A 36 1.88 -27.26 -25.42
C PRO A 36 0.70 -26.42 -25.91
N CYS A 37 -0.44 -27.02 -26.30
CA CYS A 37 -1.64 -26.28 -26.72
C CYS A 37 -2.40 -25.61 -25.56
N ARG A 38 -2.28 -26.13 -24.34
CA ARG A 38 -2.80 -25.53 -23.11
C ARG A 38 -1.96 -26.02 -21.95
N GLY A 39 -1.15 -25.12 -21.42
CA GLY A 39 -0.22 -25.41 -20.33
C GLY A 39 -0.95 -25.63 -19.01
N LEU A 40 -0.27 -26.26 -18.04
CA LEU A 40 -0.84 -26.53 -16.72
C LEU A 40 -1.27 -25.24 -15.99
N VAL A 41 -0.48 -24.18 -16.09
CA VAL A 41 -0.77 -22.87 -15.48
C VAL A 41 -2.06 -22.28 -16.06
N GLU A 42 -2.21 -22.33 -17.38
CA GLU A 42 -3.41 -21.84 -18.06
C GLU A 42 -4.64 -22.64 -17.65
N SER A 43 -4.55 -23.97 -17.62
CA SER A 43 -5.62 -24.85 -17.14
C SER A 43 -6.04 -24.50 -15.70
N LEU A 44 -5.07 -24.26 -14.81
CA LEU A 44 -5.36 -23.87 -13.42
C LEU A 44 -6.08 -22.52 -13.35
N LEU A 45 -5.62 -21.51 -14.10
CA LEU A 45 -6.27 -20.20 -14.12
C LEU A 45 -7.70 -20.26 -14.69
N LEU A 46 -7.94 -21.06 -15.72
CA LEU A 46 -9.29 -21.31 -16.26
C LEU A 46 -10.19 -22.01 -15.23
N MET A 47 -9.63 -22.84 -14.35
CA MET A 47 -10.31 -23.43 -13.20
C MET A 47 -10.44 -22.46 -12.00
N GLN A 48 -10.10 -21.18 -12.17
CA GLN A 48 -10.06 -20.18 -11.10
C GLN A 48 -9.12 -20.56 -9.95
N MET A 49 -8.03 -21.26 -10.27
CA MET A 49 -7.00 -21.68 -9.31
C MET A 49 -5.75 -20.83 -9.52
N MET A 50 -5.32 -20.15 -8.45
CA MET A 50 -4.04 -19.46 -8.42
C MET A 50 -2.89 -20.47 -8.27
N PRO A 51 -2.02 -20.64 -9.28
CA PRO A 51 -0.94 -21.61 -9.23
C PRO A 51 0.17 -21.16 -8.27
N SER A 52 0.83 -22.12 -7.63
CA SER A 52 1.96 -21.85 -6.73
C SER A 52 3.26 -21.49 -7.44
N SER A 53 3.35 -21.70 -8.76
CA SER A 53 4.53 -21.45 -9.61
C SER A 53 4.12 -21.28 -11.08
N ALA A 54 4.89 -20.52 -11.84
CA ALA A 54 4.69 -20.30 -13.28
C ALA A 54 5.25 -21.44 -14.16
N CYS A 55 6.12 -22.30 -13.62
CA CYS A 55 6.77 -23.36 -14.41
C CYS A 55 6.18 -24.74 -14.11
N THR A 56 6.13 -25.11 -12.83
CA THR A 56 5.74 -26.46 -12.38
C THR A 56 4.85 -26.38 -11.13
N PRO A 57 3.62 -25.85 -11.25
CA PRO A 57 2.73 -25.68 -10.10
C PRO A 57 2.33 -27.03 -9.51
N ARG A 58 2.62 -27.23 -8.22
CA ARG A 58 2.17 -28.40 -7.45
C ARG A 58 0.93 -28.12 -6.62
N THR A 59 0.54 -26.85 -6.53
CA THR A 59 -0.57 -26.39 -5.72
C THR A 59 -1.37 -25.35 -6.50
N GLY A 60 -2.69 -25.44 -6.44
CA GLY A 60 -3.63 -24.42 -6.89
C GLY A 60 -4.51 -23.98 -5.72
N ILE A 61 -4.67 -22.67 -5.52
CA ILE A 61 -5.56 -22.11 -4.49
C ILE A 61 -6.70 -21.40 -5.20
N HIS A 62 -7.94 -21.82 -4.93
CA HIS A 62 -9.11 -21.24 -5.60
C HIS A 62 -9.25 -19.75 -5.31
N PHE A 63 -9.65 -18.96 -6.31
CA PHE A 63 -9.85 -17.50 -6.18
C PHE A 63 -10.83 -17.18 -5.05
N GLY A 64 -11.94 -17.89 -4.95
CA GLY A 64 -12.91 -17.71 -3.85
C GLY A 64 -12.33 -17.95 -2.44
N LEU A 65 -11.29 -18.78 -2.28
CA LEU A 65 -10.61 -18.94 -0.98
C LEU A 65 -9.70 -17.74 -0.69
N LEU A 66 -9.06 -17.18 -1.73
CA LEU A 66 -8.22 -15.98 -1.63
C LEU A 66 -9.05 -14.70 -1.42
N ASP A 67 -10.24 -14.62 -2.02
CA ASP A 67 -11.22 -13.56 -1.77
C ASP A 67 -11.74 -13.62 -0.34
N TYR A 68 -12.04 -14.82 0.15
CA TYR A 68 -12.47 -14.99 1.54
C TYR A 68 -11.38 -14.56 2.53
N LEU A 69 -10.11 -14.95 2.26
CA LEU A 69 -8.97 -14.41 2.99
C LEU A 69 -8.92 -12.87 2.92
N HIS A 70 -9.11 -12.28 1.74
CA HIS A 70 -9.08 -10.83 1.58
C HIS A 70 -10.14 -10.13 2.45
N LEU A 71 -11.37 -10.64 2.45
CA LEU A 71 -12.46 -10.09 3.27
C LEU A 71 -12.15 -10.18 4.77
N LEU A 72 -11.66 -11.32 5.24
CA LEU A 72 -11.28 -11.50 6.65
C LEU A 72 -10.07 -10.65 7.03
N LYS A 73 -9.13 -10.47 6.10
CA LYS A 73 -7.98 -9.60 6.33
C LYS A 73 -8.41 -8.14 6.47
N MET A 74 -9.25 -7.63 5.57
CA MET A 74 -9.70 -6.24 5.59
C MET A 74 -10.72 -5.95 6.71
N GLY A 75 -11.63 -6.89 6.98
CA GLY A 75 -12.73 -6.69 7.92
C GLY A 75 -12.46 -7.16 9.34
N SER A 76 -11.47 -8.04 9.55
CA SER A 76 -11.22 -8.67 10.86
C SER A 76 -9.73 -8.83 11.19
N GLN A 77 -8.82 -8.22 10.41
CA GLN A 77 -7.37 -8.27 10.65
C GLN A 77 -6.83 -9.70 10.80
N VAL A 78 -7.39 -10.64 10.04
CA VAL A 78 -6.93 -12.04 10.07
C VAL A 78 -5.61 -12.16 9.31
N SER A 79 -4.56 -12.59 10.01
CA SER A 79 -3.27 -12.88 9.39
C SER A 79 -3.36 -14.09 8.45
N ASN A 80 -2.55 -14.09 7.39
CA ASN A 80 -2.46 -15.23 6.48
C ASN A 80 -2.07 -16.53 7.21
N HIS A 81 -1.28 -16.42 8.28
CA HIS A 81 -0.90 -17.56 9.12
C HIS A 81 -2.11 -18.15 9.83
N ALA A 82 -2.88 -17.33 10.53
CA ALA A 82 -4.09 -17.76 11.24
C ALA A 82 -5.11 -18.35 10.25
N PHE A 83 -5.26 -17.72 9.08
CA PHE A 83 -6.16 -18.22 8.03
C PHE A 83 -5.73 -19.58 7.48
N ALA A 84 -4.44 -19.80 7.21
CA ALA A 84 -3.94 -21.10 6.77
C ALA A 84 -4.21 -22.20 7.82
N ASP A 85 -3.97 -21.90 9.10
CA ASP A 85 -4.21 -22.85 10.19
C ASP A 85 -5.70 -23.19 10.34
N ILE A 86 -6.58 -22.19 10.29
CA ILE A 86 -8.05 -22.40 10.35
C ILE A 86 -8.54 -23.17 9.13
N THR A 87 -8.04 -22.85 7.94
CA THR A 87 -8.40 -23.54 6.69
C THR A 87 -8.03 -25.03 6.76
N ASN A 88 -6.80 -25.34 7.18
CA ASN A 88 -6.36 -26.73 7.34
C ASN A 88 -7.17 -27.49 8.38
N LYS A 89 -7.49 -26.87 9.52
CA LYS A 89 -8.36 -27.48 10.55
C LYS A 89 -9.77 -27.71 10.01
N SER A 90 -10.32 -26.74 9.31
CA SER A 90 -11.66 -26.85 8.73
C SER A 90 -11.74 -27.99 7.71
N ILE A 91 -10.73 -28.13 6.85
CA ILE A 91 -10.63 -29.24 5.89
C ILE A 91 -10.55 -30.58 6.62
N ALA A 92 -9.72 -30.69 7.66
CA ALA A 92 -9.57 -31.93 8.44
C ALA A 92 -10.83 -32.32 9.25
N MET A 93 -11.76 -31.37 9.43
CA MET A 93 -13.08 -31.60 10.05
C MET A 93 -14.13 -32.04 9.02
N THR A 94 -14.11 -31.48 7.82
CA THR A 94 -15.10 -31.78 6.77
C THR A 94 -14.71 -33.00 5.93
N GLN A 95 -13.43 -33.29 5.80
CA GLN A 95 -12.87 -34.36 4.98
C GLN A 95 -11.82 -35.16 5.76
N LEU A 96 -12.23 -36.30 6.33
CA LEU A 96 -11.33 -37.16 7.10
C LEU A 96 -10.16 -37.67 6.26
N GLU A 97 -10.39 -37.98 4.98
CA GLU A 97 -9.37 -38.45 4.02
C GLU A 97 -8.35 -37.36 3.67
N ALA A 98 -8.72 -36.08 3.76
CA ALA A 98 -7.80 -34.97 3.49
C ALA A 98 -6.70 -34.84 4.57
N ARG A 99 -6.79 -35.56 5.68
CA ARG A 99 -5.74 -35.62 6.72
C ARG A 99 -4.45 -36.26 6.23
N GLU A 100 -4.54 -37.12 5.21
CA GLU A 100 -3.37 -37.75 4.59
C GLU A 100 -2.74 -36.87 3.50
N LEU A 101 -3.45 -35.82 3.08
CA LEU A 101 -2.97 -34.88 2.06
C LEU A 101 -2.09 -33.79 2.69
N ARG A 102 -1.29 -33.15 1.84
CA ARG A 102 -0.37 -32.09 2.29
C ARG A 102 -1.19 -30.87 2.79
N PRO A 103 -0.92 -30.31 3.98
CA PRO A 103 -1.61 -29.12 4.43
C PRO A 103 -1.23 -27.88 3.61
N LEU A 104 -2.14 -26.90 3.56
CA LEU A 104 -1.89 -25.60 2.94
C LEU A 104 -0.71 -24.90 3.64
N SER A 105 0.37 -24.71 2.89
CA SER A 105 1.56 -24.02 3.38
C SER A 105 1.32 -22.52 3.50
N LYS A 106 1.67 -21.96 4.66
CA LYS A 106 1.67 -20.52 4.95
C LYS A 106 2.46 -19.72 3.92
N ASN A 107 3.61 -20.23 3.51
CA ASN A 107 4.47 -19.58 2.50
C ASN A 107 3.85 -19.57 1.11
N ILE A 108 3.18 -20.66 0.72
CA ILE A 108 2.46 -20.73 -0.55
C ILE A 108 1.28 -19.77 -0.52
N LEU A 109 0.47 -19.79 0.55
CA LEU A 109 -0.66 -18.87 0.71
C LEU A 109 -0.20 -17.41 0.66
N ASN A 110 0.88 -17.04 1.36
CA ASN A 110 1.42 -15.68 1.34
C ASN A 110 1.78 -15.21 -0.08
N ARG A 111 2.51 -16.04 -0.83
CA ARG A 111 2.93 -15.70 -2.20
C ARG A 111 1.75 -15.67 -3.17
N SER A 112 0.89 -16.69 -3.12
CA SER A 112 -0.30 -16.79 -3.96
C SER A 112 -1.29 -15.67 -3.69
N TYR A 113 -1.52 -15.30 -2.43
CA TYR A 113 -2.36 -14.15 -2.07
C TYR A 113 -1.80 -12.84 -2.63
N PHE A 114 -0.50 -12.58 -2.46
CA PHE A 114 0.12 -11.37 -2.99
C PHE A 114 -0.05 -11.27 -4.51
N LEU A 115 0.31 -12.33 -5.24
CA LEU A 115 0.18 -12.36 -6.70
C LEU A 115 -1.27 -12.29 -7.17
N TYR A 116 -2.19 -12.93 -6.44
CA TYR A 116 -3.62 -12.84 -6.71
C TYR A 116 -4.14 -11.41 -6.54
N ARG A 117 -3.76 -10.72 -5.47
CA ARG A 117 -4.15 -9.31 -5.29
C ARG A 117 -3.60 -8.43 -6.42
N ARG A 118 -2.37 -8.66 -6.89
CA ARG A 118 -1.82 -7.97 -8.08
C ARG A 118 -2.66 -8.24 -9.33
N LEU A 119 -3.05 -9.49 -9.55
CA LEU A 119 -3.91 -9.88 -10.67
C LEU A 119 -5.27 -9.18 -10.62
N VAL A 120 -5.92 -9.14 -9.44
CA VAL A 120 -7.20 -8.45 -9.25
C VAL A 120 -7.04 -6.95 -9.55
N THR A 121 -6.00 -6.30 -9.02
CA THR A 121 -5.80 -4.87 -9.29
C THR A 121 -5.47 -4.58 -10.76
N HIS A 122 -4.75 -5.48 -11.44
CA HIS A 122 -4.53 -5.36 -12.88
C HIS A 122 -5.85 -5.46 -13.66
N ALA A 123 -6.72 -6.39 -13.30
CA ALA A 123 -8.04 -6.51 -13.91
C ALA A 123 -8.88 -5.24 -13.70
N ASP A 124 -8.85 -4.66 -12.49
CA ASP A 124 -9.50 -3.38 -12.18
C ASP A 124 -8.95 -2.24 -13.05
N ASP A 125 -7.62 -2.13 -13.21
CA ASP A 125 -7.00 -1.13 -14.08
C ASP A 125 -7.46 -1.27 -15.54
N VAL A 126 -7.52 -2.50 -16.06
CA VAL A 126 -7.98 -2.76 -17.44
C VAL A 126 -9.43 -2.31 -17.61
N LEU A 127 -10.31 -2.64 -16.66
CA LEU A 127 -11.71 -2.22 -16.69
C LEU A 127 -11.85 -0.70 -16.56
N ASN A 128 -11.16 -0.08 -15.60
CA ASN A 128 -11.21 1.36 -15.38
C ASN A 128 -10.77 2.12 -16.64
N ASN A 129 -9.69 1.69 -17.28
CA ASN A 129 -9.23 2.29 -18.53
C ASN A 129 -10.22 2.09 -19.68
N ALA A 130 -10.81 0.90 -19.82
CA ALA A 130 -11.79 0.60 -20.87
C ALA A 130 -13.07 1.45 -20.75
N TYR A 131 -13.51 1.73 -19.52
CA TYR A 131 -14.71 2.53 -19.24
C TYR A 131 -14.41 4.01 -18.97
N GLY A 132 -13.16 4.45 -19.03
CA GLY A 132 -12.76 5.82 -18.71
C GLY A 132 -13.04 6.23 -17.27
N LEU A 133 -13.09 5.27 -16.34
CA LEU A 133 -13.29 5.52 -14.92
C LEU A 133 -12.01 6.15 -14.36
N LYS A 134 -12.09 7.43 -14.00
CA LYS A 134 -10.98 8.13 -13.34
C LYS A 134 -11.06 7.88 -11.85
N HIS A 135 -9.93 7.53 -11.25
CA HIS A 135 -9.79 7.63 -9.82
C HIS A 135 -9.86 9.11 -9.43
N THR A 136 -10.82 9.45 -8.59
CA THR A 136 -10.90 10.76 -7.97
C THR A 136 -9.97 10.79 -6.76
N ASP A 137 -9.54 11.98 -6.36
CA ASP A 137 -9.13 12.24 -4.98
C ASP A 137 -10.23 11.74 -4.01
N CYS A 138 -9.97 11.76 -2.70
CA CYS A 138 -10.90 11.36 -1.63
C CYS A 138 -12.39 11.24 -2.09
N TYR A 139 -12.86 10.02 -2.34
CA TYR A 139 -14.14 9.76 -3.01
C TYR A 139 -15.37 10.17 -2.18
N CYS A 140 -15.16 10.49 -0.90
CA CYS A 140 -16.19 11.00 0.01
C CYS A 140 -16.32 12.53 -0.02
N CYS A 141 -15.37 13.27 -0.61
CA CYS A 141 -15.43 14.73 -0.66
C CYS A 141 -16.14 15.22 -1.94
N ASP A 142 -16.99 16.24 -1.81
CA ASP A 142 -17.41 17.05 -2.97
C ASP A 142 -16.33 18.11 -3.25
N HIS A 143 -15.27 17.69 -3.94
CA HIS A 143 -14.13 18.54 -4.27
C HIS A 143 -14.47 19.73 -5.19
N ALA A 144 -15.70 19.85 -5.69
CA ALA A 144 -16.09 21.01 -6.51
C ALA A 144 -16.66 22.17 -5.68
N LYS A 145 -17.10 21.92 -4.43
CA LYS A 145 -17.79 22.92 -3.61
C LYS A 145 -17.11 23.19 -2.28
N GLU A 146 -16.29 22.27 -1.82
CA GLU A 146 -15.78 22.28 -0.46
C GLU A 146 -14.32 22.71 -0.37
N ARG A 147 -13.94 23.19 0.82
CA ARG A 147 -12.54 23.38 1.19
C ARG A 147 -11.80 22.04 1.17
N ILE A 148 -10.64 21.99 0.53
CA ILE A 148 -9.76 20.82 0.62
C ILE A 148 -9.10 20.86 2.00
N ALA A 149 -9.19 19.78 2.75
CA ALA A 149 -8.53 19.63 4.04
C ALA A 149 -7.59 18.42 4.02
N VAL A 150 -6.31 18.66 4.29
CA VAL A 150 -5.26 17.64 4.28
C VAL A 150 -4.52 17.55 5.61
N SER A 151 -4.22 16.32 6.03
CA SER A 151 -3.43 16.01 7.22
C SER A 151 -2.12 15.36 6.81
N LEU A 152 -1.02 15.83 7.38
CA LEU A 152 0.33 15.40 7.04
C LEU A 152 0.97 14.75 8.26
N ASP A 153 1.67 13.63 8.08
CA ASP A 153 2.52 13.02 9.11
C ASP A 153 3.50 11.99 8.54
N GLY A 154 4.59 11.71 9.27
CA GLY A 154 5.64 10.75 8.95
C GLY A 154 5.71 9.56 9.90
N ASN A 155 5.64 8.34 9.37
CA ASN A 155 5.78 7.10 10.14
C ASN A 155 7.12 6.41 9.91
N PHE A 156 7.95 6.36 10.94
CA PHE A 156 9.29 5.72 10.94
C PHE A 156 9.30 4.26 11.38
N GLN A 157 8.14 3.68 11.72
CA GLN A 157 8.02 2.26 12.04
C GLN A 157 8.02 1.42 10.77
N LEU A 158 7.60 1.98 9.62
CA LEU A 158 7.50 1.32 8.32
C LEU A 158 8.82 1.30 7.52
N LYS A 159 9.92 0.89 8.17
CA LYS A 159 11.23 0.72 7.51
C LYS A 159 11.23 -0.45 6.52
N ARG A 160 11.84 -0.26 5.34
CA ARG A 160 12.08 -1.29 4.33
C ARG A 160 13.57 -1.56 4.17
N ARG A 161 13.94 -2.84 4.17
CA ARG A 161 15.34 -3.27 4.02
C ARG A 161 15.82 -2.95 2.62
N SER A 162 17.11 -2.66 2.50
CA SER A 162 17.75 -2.58 1.19
C SER A 162 17.62 -3.93 0.49
N ASN A 163 16.80 -3.97 -0.56
CA ASN A 163 16.78 -5.10 -1.47
C ASN A 163 17.89 -4.84 -2.50
N HIS A 164 19.12 -5.24 -2.18
CA HIS A 164 20.21 -5.40 -3.16
C HIS A 164 19.94 -6.52 -4.18
N HIS A 165 18.71 -6.96 -4.36
CA HIS A 165 18.36 -7.81 -5.49
C HIS A 165 18.43 -6.95 -6.76
N PRO A 166 19.09 -7.42 -7.83
CA PRO A 166 19.29 -6.63 -9.02
C PRO A 166 17.94 -6.15 -9.55
N THR A 167 17.78 -4.85 -9.70
CA THR A 167 16.71 -4.22 -10.49
C THR A 167 16.76 -4.63 -11.97
N THR A 168 17.76 -5.42 -12.35
CA THR A 168 17.80 -6.20 -13.57
C THR A 168 17.20 -7.58 -13.31
N PHE A 169 15.87 -7.70 -13.36
CA PHE A 169 15.31 -8.82 -14.12
C PHE A 169 15.71 -8.58 -15.57
N SER A 170 16.93 -8.96 -15.91
CA SER A 170 17.37 -9.03 -17.30
C SER A 170 16.42 -10.00 -17.98
N ALA A 171 15.56 -9.47 -18.85
CA ALA A 171 14.71 -10.26 -19.72
C ALA A 171 15.49 -11.23 -20.63
N ASN A 172 16.83 -11.21 -20.59
CA ASN A 172 17.71 -11.91 -21.51
C ASN A 172 18.12 -13.34 -21.08
N ASN A 173 17.67 -13.86 -19.94
CA ASN A 173 18.11 -15.19 -19.47
C ASN A 173 17.04 -16.30 -19.52
N TYR A 174 15.86 -16.03 -20.08
CA TYR A 174 14.93 -17.09 -20.46
C TYR A 174 14.82 -17.14 -21.98
N SER A 175 15.64 -17.98 -22.61
CA SER A 175 15.31 -18.55 -23.91
C SER A 175 14.03 -19.37 -23.74
N SER A 176 12.88 -18.71 -23.90
CA SER A 176 11.59 -19.40 -23.97
C SER A 176 11.62 -20.32 -25.20
N PRO A 177 11.20 -21.59 -25.06
CA PRO A 177 10.90 -22.40 -26.23
C PRO A 177 9.75 -21.72 -26.98
N ALA A 178 9.93 -21.50 -28.28
CA ALA A 178 8.95 -21.10 -29.29
C ALA A 178 7.74 -20.29 -28.80
N ALA A 179 7.73 -19.00 -29.18
CA ALA A 179 6.63 -18.06 -29.08
C ALA A 179 5.23 -18.71 -29.15
N SER A 180 4.58 -18.82 -28.00
CA SER A 180 3.13 -18.71 -27.96
C SER A 180 2.79 -17.23 -28.15
N THR A 181 1.81 -16.95 -28.99
CA THR A 181 1.37 -15.61 -29.44
C THR A 181 0.77 -14.71 -28.34
N LEU A 182 0.94 -15.06 -27.08
CA LEU A 182 0.45 -14.35 -25.90
C LEU A 182 1.59 -14.23 -24.89
N SER A 183 2.52 -13.31 -25.12
CA SER A 183 3.33 -12.80 -24.01
C SER A 183 2.36 -12.20 -22.98
N PRO A 184 2.49 -12.49 -21.68
CA PRO A 184 1.66 -11.82 -20.68
C PRO A 184 1.79 -10.31 -20.90
N PRO A 185 0.69 -9.54 -20.79
CA PRO A 185 0.76 -8.10 -20.99
C PRO A 185 1.87 -7.57 -20.07
N ALA A 186 2.80 -6.81 -20.66
CA ALA A 186 3.78 -6.07 -19.88
C ALA A 186 2.97 -5.37 -18.76
N ASN A 187 3.31 -5.63 -17.51
CA ASN A 187 2.66 -5.07 -16.29
C ASN A 187 1.61 -5.93 -15.55
N LEU A 188 1.38 -7.21 -15.89
CA LEU A 188 0.38 -8.05 -15.17
C LEU A 188 0.53 -8.08 -13.63
N PHE A 189 1.78 -8.07 -13.12
CA PHE A 189 2.07 -8.09 -11.68
C PHE A 189 2.67 -6.78 -11.15
N HIS A 190 2.64 -5.72 -11.96
CA HIS A 190 3.15 -4.41 -11.54
C HIS A 190 2.16 -3.68 -10.62
N PRO A 191 2.62 -2.65 -9.89
CA PRO A 191 1.72 -1.73 -9.20
C PRO A 191 0.71 -1.10 -10.15
N SER A 192 -0.51 -0.93 -9.66
CA SER A 192 -1.59 -0.37 -10.45
C SER A 192 -1.37 1.10 -10.77
N SER A 193 -2.11 1.59 -11.75
CA SER A 193 -2.12 3.01 -12.11
C SER A 193 -2.34 3.91 -10.90
N LEU A 194 -3.34 3.58 -10.07
CA LEU A 194 -3.64 4.28 -8.81
C LEU A 194 -2.52 4.19 -7.78
N GLN A 195 -1.89 3.02 -7.63
CA GLN A 195 -0.76 2.89 -6.70
C GLN A 195 0.40 3.77 -7.14
N ASN A 196 0.72 3.77 -8.44
CA ASN A 196 1.77 4.64 -8.97
C ASN A 196 1.43 6.12 -8.82
N SER A 197 0.16 6.51 -8.97
CA SER A 197 -0.27 7.90 -8.76
C SER A 197 -0.38 8.30 -7.29
N LEU A 198 -0.49 7.34 -6.36
CA LEU A 198 -0.51 7.60 -4.92
C LEU A 198 0.90 7.86 -4.37
N TRP A 199 1.91 7.19 -4.91
CA TRP A 199 3.29 7.30 -4.46
C TRP A 199 4.04 8.44 -5.17
N GLY A 200 4.60 9.35 -4.38
CA GLY A 200 5.43 10.45 -4.82
C GLY A 200 6.87 10.04 -5.11
N THR A 201 7.43 10.66 -6.14
CA THR A 201 8.81 10.39 -6.54
C THR A 201 9.80 11.03 -5.59
N LYS A 202 11.01 10.47 -5.53
CA LYS A 202 12.11 11.03 -4.76
C LYS A 202 12.47 12.45 -5.23
N GLN A 203 12.39 12.71 -6.54
CA GLN A 203 12.67 14.01 -7.15
C GLN A 203 11.68 15.10 -6.71
N GLU A 204 10.40 14.76 -6.53
CA GLU A 204 9.39 15.70 -6.00
C GLU A 204 9.78 16.22 -4.61
N VAL A 205 10.45 15.41 -3.80
CA VAL A 205 10.85 15.76 -2.44
C VAL A 205 12.22 16.46 -2.42
N GLU A 206 13.19 15.94 -3.17
CA GLU A 206 14.59 16.43 -3.11
C GLU A 206 14.74 17.88 -3.57
N LYS A 207 13.87 18.38 -4.45
CA LYS A 207 13.90 19.79 -4.85
C LYS A 207 13.68 20.77 -3.68
N PHE A 208 13.07 20.32 -2.58
CA PHE A 208 12.83 21.13 -1.38
C PHE A 208 13.91 20.97 -0.29
N GLU A 209 15.00 20.25 -0.57
CA GLU A 209 16.06 19.99 0.42
C GLU A 209 16.75 21.27 0.93
N LYS A 210 16.82 22.32 0.10
CA LYS A 210 17.43 23.60 0.50
C LYS A 210 16.53 24.38 1.46
N GLN A 211 15.22 24.36 1.21
CA GLN A 211 14.21 25.04 2.02
C GLN A 211 14.02 24.37 3.39
N ASP A 212 14.34 23.08 3.50
CA ASP A 212 14.33 22.34 4.77
C ASP A 212 15.37 22.82 5.79
N LYS A 213 16.50 23.40 5.32
CA LYS A 213 17.63 23.80 6.18
C LYS A 213 17.56 25.25 6.69
N ALA A 214 16.54 26.02 6.33
CA ALA A 214 16.40 27.39 6.79
C ALA A 214 15.89 27.41 8.24
N ASP A 215 16.67 27.97 9.17
CA ASP A 215 16.28 28.11 10.58
C ASP A 215 15.12 29.11 10.74
N SER A 216 14.14 28.77 11.56
CA SER A 216 13.07 29.68 11.99
C SER A 216 13.20 29.92 13.49
N ASN A 217 13.09 31.18 13.88
CA ASN A 217 13.27 31.65 15.25
C ASN A 217 11.95 31.51 16.04
N ASP A 218 11.38 30.30 16.05
CA ASP A 218 10.04 30.05 16.62
C ASP A 218 10.13 29.58 18.08
N ASN A 219 9.22 30.04 18.94
CA ASN A 219 9.18 29.66 20.36
C ASN A 219 8.15 28.54 20.61
N CYS A 220 8.33 27.35 20.04
CA CYS A 220 7.52 26.18 20.35
C CYS A 220 8.28 25.20 21.26
N MET A 221 7.66 24.77 22.38
CA MET A 221 8.27 23.81 23.32
C MET A 221 8.55 22.44 22.67
N ILE A 222 7.83 22.07 21.61
CA ILE A 222 8.13 20.86 20.83
C ILE A 222 9.51 20.94 20.16
N GLN A 223 10.16 22.10 20.04
CA GLN A 223 11.54 22.15 19.55
C GLN A 223 12.52 21.38 20.44
N GLU A 224 12.30 21.30 21.75
CA GLU A 224 13.14 20.48 22.65
C GLU A 224 12.86 18.99 22.47
N LEU A 225 11.59 18.59 22.31
CA LEU A 225 11.19 17.22 21.98
C LEU A 225 11.66 16.80 20.58
N GLU A 226 11.52 17.66 19.56
CA GLU A 226 12.10 17.48 18.22
C GLU A 226 13.62 17.33 18.32
N ARG A 227 14.32 18.11 19.15
CA ARG A 227 15.77 17.95 19.36
C ARG A 227 16.10 16.59 19.99
N GLU A 228 15.28 16.09 20.91
CA GLU A 228 15.43 14.73 21.46
C GLU A 228 15.12 13.65 20.41
N PHE A 229 14.04 13.76 19.63
CA PHE A 229 13.74 12.87 18.51
C PHE A 229 14.83 12.90 17.43
N LYS A 230 15.35 14.09 17.13
CA LYS A 230 16.47 14.32 16.21
C LYS A 230 17.74 13.69 16.77
N ALA A 231 18.03 13.83 18.06
CA ALA A 231 19.16 13.16 18.73
C ALA A 231 19.02 11.63 18.76
N VAL A 232 17.81 11.08 18.92
CA VAL A 232 17.54 9.63 18.79
C VAL A 232 17.71 9.16 17.35
N SER A 233 17.25 9.95 16.37
CA SER A 233 17.47 9.65 14.94
C SER A 233 18.94 9.77 14.51
N GLU A 234 19.73 10.63 15.17
CA GLU A 234 21.18 10.74 14.99
C GLU A 234 21.93 9.61 15.67
N ARG A 235 21.49 9.11 16.84
CA ARG A 235 22.02 7.84 17.38
C ARG A 235 21.71 6.65 16.49
N ASN A 236 20.61 6.70 15.74
CA ASN A 236 20.28 5.72 14.70
C ASN A 236 21.05 5.96 13.39
N ARG A 237 21.83 7.06 13.25
CA ARG A 237 22.66 7.29 12.04
C ARG A 237 23.71 6.23 11.79
N THR A 238 24.25 5.65 12.85
CA THR A 238 25.22 4.55 12.80
C THR A 238 24.58 3.21 12.40
N MET A 239 23.24 3.11 12.35
CA MET A 239 22.49 1.92 11.94
C MET A 239 21.92 2.00 10.51
N TYR A 240 22.26 3.04 9.72
CA TYR A 240 21.70 3.26 8.37
C TYR A 240 22.25 2.36 7.25
N ASN A 241 23.24 1.50 7.52
CA ASN A 241 23.74 0.56 6.50
C ASN A 241 22.83 -0.67 6.29
N ARG A 242 21.61 -0.71 6.86
CA ARG A 242 20.69 -1.86 6.75
C ARG A 242 19.36 -1.59 6.02
N TYR A 243 18.97 -0.34 5.80
CA TYR A 243 17.64 0.04 5.27
C TYR A 243 17.79 1.17 4.24
N ASP A 244 17.13 1.05 3.07
CA ASP A 244 17.11 2.09 2.04
C ASP A 244 16.01 3.12 2.33
N GLU A 245 14.84 2.65 2.78
CA GLU A 245 13.72 3.49 3.24
C GLU A 245 13.52 3.37 4.76
N ASN A 246 13.57 4.52 5.42
CA ASN A 246 13.55 4.69 6.88
C ASN A 246 12.15 5.00 7.44
N GLY A 247 11.15 5.15 6.58
CA GLY A 247 9.76 5.43 6.96
C GLY A 247 8.90 5.78 5.75
N VAL A 248 7.65 6.16 6.00
CA VAL A 248 6.69 6.62 4.99
C VAL A 248 6.07 7.92 5.47
N PHE A 249 6.06 8.95 4.64
CA PHE A 249 5.31 10.18 4.87
C PHE A 249 3.98 10.11 4.13
N SER A 250 2.91 10.57 4.77
CA SER A 250 1.57 10.53 4.18
C SER A 250 0.88 11.87 4.26
N MET A 251 0.18 12.18 3.18
CA MET A 251 -0.87 13.18 3.14
C MET A 251 -2.20 12.47 2.99
N THR A 252 -3.10 12.68 3.94
CA THR A 252 -4.46 12.13 3.93
C THR A 252 -5.49 13.25 3.84
N CYS A 253 -6.70 12.94 3.39
CA CYS A 253 -7.83 13.83 3.58
C CYS A 253 -8.15 13.94 5.07
N SER A 254 -8.08 15.14 5.65
CA SER A 254 -8.32 15.33 7.09
C SER A 254 -9.71 14.86 7.54
N ARG A 255 -10.70 14.92 6.63
CA ARG A 255 -12.10 14.60 6.94
C ARG A 255 -12.39 13.10 6.90
N HIS A 256 -11.81 12.40 5.94
CA HIS A 256 -12.17 11.00 5.64
C HIS A 256 -11.03 10.01 5.87
N GLY A 257 -9.82 10.48 6.18
CA GLY A 257 -8.63 9.64 6.39
C GLY A 257 -8.13 8.91 5.13
N ILE A 258 -8.66 9.25 3.95
CA ILE A 258 -8.27 8.63 2.69
C ILE A 258 -6.87 9.13 2.29
N PRO A 259 -5.88 8.25 2.03
CA PRO A 259 -4.58 8.65 1.53
C PRO A 259 -4.70 9.37 0.19
N LEU A 260 -4.08 10.55 0.10
CA LEU A 260 -4.01 11.37 -1.11
C LEU A 260 -2.62 11.27 -1.75
N ARG A 261 -1.57 11.19 -0.93
CA ARG A 261 -0.19 11.05 -1.41
C ARG A 261 0.69 10.38 -0.36
N LEU A 262 1.60 9.51 -0.79
CA LEU A 262 2.59 8.83 0.06
C LEU A 262 4.00 9.09 -0.46
N TYR A 263 4.98 9.18 0.42
CA TYR A 263 6.40 9.33 0.05
C TYR A 263 7.27 8.38 0.87
N ASP A 264 8.26 7.76 0.22
CA ASP A 264 9.28 7.00 0.92
C ASP A 264 10.29 7.94 1.60
N ILE A 265 10.52 7.71 2.89
CA ILE A 265 11.45 8.51 3.69
C ILE A 265 12.85 7.91 3.60
N TYR A 266 13.76 8.51 2.84
CA TYR A 266 15.11 7.95 2.67
C TYR A 266 16.11 8.42 3.75
N ARG A 267 16.04 9.67 4.21
CA ARG A 267 17.03 10.25 5.15
C ARG A 267 16.38 11.28 6.07
N GLY A 268 15.84 10.81 7.19
CA GLY A 268 14.99 11.64 8.07
C GLY A 268 13.75 12.16 7.33
N GLU A 269 12.75 12.58 8.08
CA GLU A 269 11.59 13.26 7.50
C GLU A 269 12.03 14.65 7.01
N GLY A 270 12.33 15.58 7.91
CA GLY A 270 12.51 16.95 7.47
C GLY A 270 11.23 17.51 6.83
N ARG A 271 11.14 18.83 6.74
CA ARG A 271 9.94 19.57 6.32
C ARG A 271 9.71 19.52 4.80
N LYS A 272 10.64 18.92 4.04
CA LYS A 272 10.57 18.74 2.58
C LYS A 272 9.41 17.86 2.10
N TYR A 273 8.99 16.86 2.87
CA TYR A 273 7.85 16.02 2.49
C TYR A 273 6.53 16.76 2.60
N ALA A 274 6.38 17.61 3.63
CA ALA A 274 5.24 18.52 3.74
C ALA A 274 5.19 19.48 2.55
N LEU A 275 6.33 20.07 2.17
CA LEU A 275 6.41 20.95 0.99
C LEU A 275 6.00 20.24 -0.32
N ALA A 276 6.49 19.02 -0.55
CA ALA A 276 6.11 18.21 -1.71
C ALA A 276 4.61 17.86 -1.72
N SER A 277 4.06 17.54 -0.55
CA SER A 277 2.64 17.22 -0.39
C SER A 277 1.75 18.42 -0.69
N ILE A 278 2.12 19.60 -0.18
CA ILE A 278 1.38 20.84 -0.47
C ILE A 278 1.48 21.18 -1.95
N GLU A 279 2.65 21.11 -2.57
CA GLU A 279 2.78 21.34 -4.00
C GLU A 279 1.89 20.40 -4.84
N HIS A 280 1.80 19.13 -4.45
CA HIS A 280 0.90 18.19 -5.11
C HIS A 280 -0.56 18.66 -5.05
N VAL A 281 -1.07 19.02 -3.86
CA VAL A 281 -2.45 19.51 -3.71
C VAL A 281 -2.68 20.80 -4.48
N LEU A 282 -1.71 21.71 -4.48
CA LEU A 282 -1.81 22.97 -5.22
C LEU A 282 -1.93 22.76 -6.72
N ASN A 283 -1.32 21.71 -7.25
CA ASN A 283 -1.37 21.35 -8.67
C ASN A 283 -2.60 20.53 -9.07
N THR A 284 -3.23 19.81 -8.13
CA THR A 284 -4.38 18.95 -8.41
C THR A 284 -5.73 19.59 -8.10
N ARG A 285 -5.78 20.54 -7.16
CA ARG A 285 -7.02 21.23 -6.78
C ARG A 285 -7.53 22.19 -7.85
N GLN A 286 -8.80 22.59 -7.73
CA GLN A 286 -9.37 23.64 -8.56
C GLN A 286 -8.74 25.01 -8.23
N TYR A 287 -8.66 25.89 -9.23
CA TYR A 287 -8.06 27.22 -9.07
C TYR A 287 -8.75 28.01 -7.96
N LYS A 288 -7.95 28.55 -7.02
CA LYS A 288 -8.40 29.30 -5.83
C LYS A 288 -9.31 28.53 -4.86
N GLN A 289 -9.36 27.20 -4.95
CA GLN A 289 -10.10 26.40 -3.98
C GLN A 289 -9.46 26.52 -2.59
N PRO A 290 -10.22 26.89 -1.54
CA PRO A 290 -9.68 27.05 -0.19
C PRO A 290 -9.02 25.77 0.32
N LEU A 291 -7.95 25.94 1.12
CA LEU A 291 -7.12 24.85 1.62
C LEU A 291 -7.02 24.88 3.16
N SER A 292 -7.08 23.72 3.78
CA SER A 292 -6.86 23.49 5.21
C SER A 292 -5.70 22.51 5.34
N ILE A 293 -4.66 22.91 6.05
CA ILE A 293 -3.45 22.11 6.25
C ILE A 293 -3.35 21.77 7.73
N MET A 294 -3.35 20.48 8.05
CA MET A 294 -3.12 19.96 9.39
C MET A 294 -1.77 19.25 9.41
N TYR A 295 -0.93 19.62 10.37
CA TYR A 295 0.36 18.98 10.58
C TYR A 295 0.76 19.13 12.04
N ASP A 296 1.37 18.10 12.63
CA ASP A 296 1.82 18.10 14.01
C ASP A 296 2.68 19.31 14.31
N ILE A 297 3.52 19.70 13.36
CA ILE A 297 4.41 20.84 13.49
C ILE A 297 3.97 22.02 12.61
N ALA A 298 2.66 22.16 12.34
CA ALA A 298 2.11 23.27 11.56
C ALA A 298 2.58 24.64 12.07
N CYS A 299 2.67 24.81 13.39
CA CYS A 299 3.16 26.04 14.02
C CYS A 299 4.62 26.39 13.69
N LEU A 300 5.43 25.41 13.30
CA LEU A 300 6.82 25.57 12.87
C LEU A 300 6.96 25.60 11.34
N CYS A 301 5.92 25.17 10.63
CA CYS A 301 5.96 24.97 9.18
C CYS A 301 5.22 26.05 8.39
N GLN A 302 4.24 26.75 8.97
CA GLN A 302 3.42 27.74 8.28
C GLN A 302 4.27 28.76 7.49
N SER A 303 5.19 29.46 8.17
CA SER A 303 6.02 30.50 7.55
C SER A 303 6.85 29.97 6.37
N ARG A 304 7.35 28.74 6.46
CA ARG A 304 8.11 28.08 5.39
C ARG A 304 7.21 27.65 4.23
N LEU A 305 6.03 27.10 4.51
CA LEU A 305 5.04 26.75 3.49
C LEU A 305 4.65 27.99 2.69
N GLU A 306 4.36 29.09 3.37
CA GLU A 306 4.01 30.37 2.74
C GLU A 306 5.19 31.02 2.00
N ALA A 307 6.43 30.81 2.44
CA ALA A 307 7.63 31.28 1.73
C ALA A 307 7.87 30.48 0.44
N ALA A 308 7.64 29.16 0.47
CA ALA A 308 7.74 28.31 -0.71
C ALA A 308 6.57 28.52 -1.69
N PHE A 309 5.37 28.78 -1.15
CA PHE A 309 4.14 28.96 -1.91
C PHE A 309 3.42 30.26 -1.46
N PRO A 310 3.83 31.44 -1.99
CA PRO A 310 3.26 32.73 -1.59
C PRO A 310 1.74 32.83 -1.74
N LEU A 311 1.17 32.06 -2.66
CA LEU A 311 -0.27 31.97 -2.87
C LEU A 311 -1.05 31.53 -1.62
N LEU A 312 -0.43 30.77 -0.72
CA LEU A 312 -1.06 30.33 0.52
C LEU A 312 -1.43 31.51 1.43
N LYS A 313 -0.70 32.63 1.35
CA LYS A 313 -1.02 33.88 2.07
C LYS A 313 -2.17 34.65 1.42
N SER A 314 -2.23 34.62 0.10
CA SER A 314 -3.22 35.40 -0.67
C SER A 314 -4.57 34.71 -0.81
N GLU A 315 -4.60 33.41 -0.55
CA GLU A 315 -5.80 32.59 -0.58
C GLU A 315 -6.29 32.27 0.83
N ASP A 316 -7.51 31.77 0.92
CA ASP A 316 -8.13 31.33 2.16
C ASP A 316 -7.52 29.99 2.62
N THR A 317 -6.29 30.05 3.14
CA THR A 317 -5.56 28.90 3.71
C THR A 317 -5.64 28.90 5.22
N LEU A 318 -6.02 27.76 5.80
CA LEU A 318 -6.06 27.55 7.25
C LEU A 318 -4.98 26.55 7.66
N TYR A 319 -4.37 26.78 8.82
CA TYR A 319 -3.35 25.92 9.41
C TYR A 319 -3.80 25.44 10.78
N ALA A 320 -3.67 24.15 11.06
CA ALA A 320 -3.98 23.58 12.36
C ALA A 320 -3.02 22.44 12.74
N ILE A 321 -3.01 22.08 14.02
CA ILE A 321 -2.37 20.87 14.54
C ILE A 321 -3.49 19.87 14.81
N PRO A 322 -3.38 18.58 14.43
CA PRO A 322 -4.37 17.56 14.78
C PRO A 322 -4.72 17.57 16.27
N ILE A 323 -5.98 17.27 16.60
CA ILE A 323 -6.55 17.61 17.90
C ILE A 323 -5.81 16.95 19.07
N PHE A 324 -5.32 15.72 18.92
CA PHE A 324 -4.60 15.02 19.99
C PHE A 324 -3.19 15.56 20.13
N HIS A 325 -2.56 15.91 19.02
CA HIS A 325 -1.21 16.50 19.00
C HIS A 325 -1.18 17.92 19.54
N ALA A 326 -2.24 18.71 19.33
CA ALA A 326 -2.30 20.11 19.76
C ALA A 326 -1.99 20.30 21.25
N TYR A 327 -2.46 19.39 22.12
CA TYR A 327 -2.22 19.45 23.56
C TYR A 327 -0.77 19.25 23.98
N ALA A 328 0.07 18.67 23.13
CA ALA A 328 1.52 18.52 23.37
C ALA A 328 2.30 19.83 23.12
N HIS A 329 1.68 20.84 22.51
CA HIS A 329 2.31 22.13 22.27
C HIS A 329 2.06 23.12 23.41
N ASN A 330 2.81 24.22 23.42
CA ASN A 330 2.59 25.29 24.40
C ASN A 330 1.21 25.96 24.23
N ILE A 331 0.78 26.67 25.27
CA ILE A 331 -0.55 27.31 25.31
C ILE A 331 -0.80 28.26 24.13
N HIS A 332 0.24 28.95 23.65
CA HIS A 332 0.11 29.83 22.49
C HIS A 332 -0.22 29.04 21.22
N CYS A 333 0.48 27.94 20.97
CA CYS A 333 0.20 27.05 19.84
C CYS A 333 -1.18 26.40 19.98
N GLN A 334 -1.58 26.00 21.19
CA GLN A 334 -2.92 25.46 21.43
C GLN A 334 -4.02 26.47 21.11
N LEU A 335 -3.87 27.73 21.47
CA LEU A 335 -4.88 28.76 21.17
C LEU A 335 -4.93 29.11 19.68
N GLN A 336 -3.77 29.13 19.01
CA GLN A 336 -3.67 29.57 17.61
C GLN A 336 -3.94 28.46 16.59
N TYR A 337 -3.53 27.22 16.86
CA TYR A 337 -3.53 26.11 15.89
C TYR A 337 -4.48 24.97 16.25
N ASN A 338 -5.21 25.02 17.36
CA ASN A 338 -6.18 23.97 17.66
C ASN A 338 -7.41 24.10 16.73
N PRO A 339 -7.78 23.04 15.99
CA PRO A 339 -8.85 23.09 15.00
C PRO A 339 -10.21 23.44 15.59
N ARG A 340 -10.42 23.26 16.91
CA ARG A 340 -11.65 23.66 17.61
C ARG A 340 -11.82 25.16 17.72
N TYR A 341 -10.73 25.92 17.65
CA TYR A 341 -10.75 27.40 17.74
C TYR A 341 -10.69 28.07 16.36
N ILE A 342 -10.49 27.31 15.28
CA ILE A 342 -10.34 27.83 13.92
C ILE A 342 -11.61 27.55 13.12
N VAL A 343 -12.35 28.62 12.80
CA VAL A 343 -13.53 28.53 11.94
C VAL A 343 -13.12 28.02 10.55
N GLY A 344 -13.75 26.92 10.12
CA GLY A 344 -13.49 26.28 8.82
C GLY A 344 -13.08 24.81 8.91
N PHE A 345 -12.56 24.33 10.04
CA PHE A 345 -12.24 22.91 10.25
C PHE A 345 -13.44 22.07 10.71
N GLY A 346 -14.51 22.69 11.18
CA GLY A 346 -15.72 22.01 11.65
C GLY A 346 -15.42 21.09 12.84
N LEU A 347 -15.86 19.83 12.77
CA LEU A 347 -15.60 18.82 13.81
C LEU A 347 -14.44 17.88 13.50
N THR A 348 -13.68 18.16 12.43
CA THR A 348 -12.55 17.35 11.98
C THR A 348 -11.46 17.26 13.05
N ASP A 349 -11.00 16.05 13.36
CA ASP A 349 -9.90 15.84 14.31
C ASP A 349 -8.51 15.94 13.67
N GLY A 350 -8.39 15.66 12.38
CA GLY A 350 -7.12 15.70 11.64
C GLY A 350 -6.29 14.42 11.78
N GLU A 351 -6.78 13.41 12.48
CA GLU A 351 -6.08 12.18 12.86
C GLU A 351 -6.16 11.08 11.78
N GLY A 352 -6.42 11.47 10.53
CA GLY A 352 -6.55 10.53 9.41
C GLY A 352 -5.26 9.74 9.17
N THR A 353 -4.12 10.42 9.29
CA THR A 353 -2.81 9.81 9.08
C THR A 353 -2.45 8.82 10.18
N GLU A 354 -2.78 9.11 11.44
CA GLU A 354 -2.58 8.18 12.56
C GLU A 354 -3.42 6.91 12.46
N ARG A 355 -4.66 7.02 11.96
CA ARG A 355 -5.51 5.84 11.70
C ARG A 355 -4.90 4.96 10.61
N LEU A 356 -4.37 5.56 9.55
CA LEU A 356 -3.64 4.84 8.51
C LEU A 356 -2.42 4.11 9.10
N TRP A 357 -1.66 4.76 10.00
CA TRP A 357 -0.52 4.15 10.66
C TRP A 357 -0.89 3.00 11.58
N SER A 358 -1.95 3.15 12.37
CA SER A 358 -2.46 2.06 13.20
C SER A 358 -2.75 0.82 12.35
N TYR A 359 -3.43 1.01 11.22
CA TYR A 359 -3.76 -0.07 10.29
C TYR A 359 -2.50 -0.73 9.69
N LEU A 360 -1.57 0.07 9.16
CA LEU A 360 -0.38 -0.44 8.47
C LEU A 360 0.65 -1.07 9.42
N ASN A 361 0.76 -0.59 10.65
CA ASN A 361 1.71 -1.12 11.64
C ASN A 361 1.26 -2.49 12.17
N ASP A 362 -0.05 -2.74 12.27
CA ASP A 362 -0.56 -4.05 12.66
C ASP A 362 -0.31 -5.11 11.57
N ASP A 363 -0.44 -4.75 10.29
CA ASP A 363 -0.02 -5.59 9.15
C ASP A 363 1.48 -5.96 9.21
N LYS A 364 2.34 -5.09 9.76
CA LYS A 364 3.78 -5.35 9.90
C LYS A 364 4.09 -6.41 10.95
N LYS A 365 3.32 -6.50 12.03
CA LYS A 365 3.49 -7.54 13.06
C LYS A 365 3.26 -8.93 12.47
N ASP A 366 2.30 -9.05 11.55
CA ASP A 366 1.99 -10.30 10.87
C ASP A 366 3.07 -10.73 9.87
N HIS A 367 3.72 -9.78 9.19
CA HIS A 367 4.81 -10.09 8.27
C HIS A 367 6.16 -10.39 8.98
N LEU A 368 6.40 -9.83 10.16
CA LEU A 368 7.59 -10.16 10.96
C LEU A 368 7.51 -11.55 11.59
N LEU A 369 6.31 -12.05 11.88
CA LEU A 369 6.09 -13.44 12.33
C LEU A 369 6.15 -14.47 11.17
N ALA A 370 6.10 -14.02 9.92
CA ALA A 370 6.23 -14.88 8.73
C ALA A 370 7.67 -14.95 8.18
N GLY A 371 8.61 -14.22 8.79
CA GLY A 371 10.01 -14.12 8.36
C GLY A 371 11.04 -14.72 9.32
N GLN A 372 10.60 -15.55 10.28
CA GLN A 372 11.50 -16.39 11.09
C GLN A 372 11.40 -17.86 10.67
#